data_AF-A0A0Q7Z499-F1
#
_entry.id   AF-A0A0Q7Z499-F1
#
_cell.length_a   1.000
_cell.length_b   1.000
_cell.length_c   1.000
_cell.angle_alpha   90.00
_cell.angle_beta   90.00
_cell.angle_gamma   90.00
#
_symmetry.space_group_name_H-M   'P 1'
#
loop_
_entity.id
_entity.type
_entity.pdbx_description
1 polymer ?
#
loop_
_entity_poly.entity_id
_entity_poly.type
_entity_poly.pdbx_seq_one_letter_code
_entity_poly.pdbx_strand_id
1 'polypeptide(L)'
;MRTRLGIFLSLWSFGFACVHVAWASGWRGGLDSQFAPISERPWFLAYDLLAGFLMYGAAVVAWMLAHGGLPKRLTRRLTLLTMVGSGLALGRGVPALVWDAAAGETGFVSLGADIWFTLAGLTGVALAVVVRREVPQAFARDQQRSSASRGAPAN
;
A
#
# COMPACT_ATOMS: atom_id res chain seq x y z
N MET A 1 15.62 -5.91 -9.96
CA MET A 1 14.69 -6.03 -8.81
C MET A 1 13.58 -4.98 -8.81
N ARG A 2 13.87 -3.69 -9.02
CA ARG A 2 12.87 -2.60 -8.99
C ARG A 2 11.63 -2.81 -9.88
N THR A 3 11.83 -3.27 -11.12
CA THR A 3 10.74 -3.55 -12.06
C THR A 3 9.84 -4.70 -11.60
N ARG A 4 10.42 -5.82 -11.15
CA ARG A 4 9.65 -6.97 -10.64
C ARG A 4 8.85 -6.60 -9.38
N LEU A 5 9.46 -5.85 -8.46
CA LEU A 5 8.79 -5.36 -7.25
C LEU A 5 7.65 -4.39 -7.59
N GLY A 6 7.87 -3.44 -8.50
CA GLY A 6 6.83 -2.51 -8.93
C GLY A 6 5.65 -3.19 -9.63
N ILE A 7 5.91 -4.19 -10.47
CA ILE A 7 4.85 -5.00 -11.09
C ILE A 7 4.07 -5.79 -10.03
N PHE A 8 4.77 -6.45 -9.11
CA PHE A 8 4.13 -7.19 -8.02
C PHE A 8 3.23 -6.29 -7.16
N LEU A 9 3.75 -5.14 -6.71
CA LEU A 9 2.99 -4.17 -5.93
C LEU A 9 1.81 -3.60 -6.73
N SER A 10 1.98 -3.38 -8.03
CA SER A 10 0.90 -2.93 -8.91
C SER A 10 -0.25 -3.93 -8.97
N LEU A 11 0.07 -5.22 -9.20
CA LEU A 11 -0.94 -6.28 -9.26
C LEU A 11 -1.62 -6.49 -7.90
N TRP A 12 -0.84 -6.44 -6.82
CA TRP A 12 -1.34 -6.56 -5.46
C TRP A 12 -2.32 -5.44 -5.11
N SER A 13 -1.95 -4.18 -5.35
CA SER A 13 -2.81 -3.03 -5.12
C SER A 13 -4.04 -3.02 -6.03
N PHE A 14 -3.89 -3.44 -7.29
CA PHE A 14 -5.02 -3.57 -8.20
C PHE A 14 -6.01 -4.64 -7.73
N GLY A 15 -5.52 -5.79 -7.26
CA GLY A 15 -6.35 -6.83 -6.65
C GLY A 15 -7.17 -6.31 -5.47
N PHE A 16 -6.55 -5.54 -4.57
CA PHE A 16 -7.25 -4.86 -3.48
C PHE A 16 -8.35 -3.92 -3.96
N ALA A 17 -8.05 -3.10 -4.97
CA ALA A 17 -9.03 -2.19 -5.55
C ALA A 17 -10.25 -2.94 -6.07
N CYS A 18 -10.04 -4.05 -6.77
CA CYS A 18 -11.12 -4.90 -7.27
C CYS A 18 -11.97 -5.50 -6.13
N VAL A 19 -11.36 -5.95 -5.04
CA VAL A 19 -12.09 -6.48 -3.87
C VAL A 19 -12.98 -5.42 -3.24
N HIS A 20 -12.46 -4.21 -3.03
CA HIS A 20 -13.26 -3.10 -2.50
C HIS A 20 -14.40 -2.68 -3.43
N VAL A 21 -14.16 -2.66 -4.74
CA VAL A 21 -15.23 -2.40 -5.73
C VAL A 21 -16.28 -3.51 -5.73
N ALA A 22 -15.87 -4.77 -5.59
CA ALA A 22 -16.79 -5.89 -5.44
C ALA A 22 -17.66 -5.74 -4.19
N TRP A 23 -17.08 -5.42 -3.02
CA TRP A 23 -17.86 -5.15 -1.80
C TRP A 23 -18.79 -3.93 -1.94
N ALA A 24 -18.30 -2.83 -2.52
CA ALA A 24 -19.10 -1.64 -2.79
C ALA A 24 -20.29 -1.90 -3.73
N SER A 25 -20.14 -2.85 -4.67
CA SER A 25 -21.21 -3.29 -5.58
C SER A 25 -22.16 -4.33 -4.97
N GLY A 26 -21.96 -4.71 -3.69
CA GLY A 26 -22.87 -5.60 -2.97
C GLY A 26 -22.41 -7.05 -2.87
N TRP A 27 -21.20 -7.40 -3.31
CA TRP A 27 -20.64 -8.73 -3.06
C TRP A 27 -20.55 -8.98 -1.54
N ARG A 28 -20.99 -10.16 -1.11
CA ARG A 28 -21.03 -10.56 0.32
C ARG A 28 -19.85 -11.47 0.71
N GLY A 29 -18.82 -11.57 -0.11
CA GLY A 29 -17.66 -12.40 0.20
C GLY A 29 -17.03 -12.00 1.54
N GLY A 30 -16.99 -12.93 2.50
CA GLY A 30 -16.46 -12.69 3.84
C GLY A 30 -17.42 -11.99 4.81
N LEU A 31 -18.64 -11.67 4.39
CA LEU A 31 -19.70 -11.19 5.26
C LEU A 31 -20.63 -12.32 5.65
N ASP A 32 -20.89 -12.40 6.94
CA ASP A 32 -21.92 -13.25 7.50
C ASP A 32 -23.30 -12.93 6.89
N SER A 33 -24.08 -13.97 6.60
CA SER A 33 -25.37 -13.83 5.88
C SER A 33 -26.39 -12.95 6.62
N GLN A 34 -26.24 -12.84 7.94
CA GLN A 34 -27.04 -12.00 8.82
C GLN A 34 -26.82 -10.49 8.63
N PHE A 35 -25.71 -10.05 8.05
CA PHE A 35 -25.45 -8.63 7.82
C PHE A 35 -25.90 -8.19 6.42
N ALA A 36 -26.49 -6.99 6.32
CA ALA A 36 -26.77 -6.33 5.04
C ALA A 36 -25.49 -6.21 4.19
N PRO A 37 -25.54 -6.27 2.85
CA PRO A 37 -24.37 -6.04 2.01
C PRO A 37 -23.76 -4.64 2.24
N ILE A 38 -22.47 -4.44 1.89
CA ILE A 38 -21.80 -3.15 2.13
C ILE A 38 -22.44 -2.01 1.34
N SER A 39 -22.92 -2.30 0.13
CA SER A 39 -23.66 -1.34 -0.72
C SER A 39 -24.88 -0.67 -0.04
N GLU A 40 -25.46 -1.31 0.98
CA GLU A 40 -26.61 -0.80 1.73
C GLU A 40 -26.21 -0.05 3.03
N ARG A 41 -24.90 0.03 3.31
CA ARG A 41 -24.36 0.62 4.54
C ARG A 41 -23.54 1.85 4.19
N PRO A 42 -24.11 3.08 4.23
CA PRO A 42 -23.52 4.27 3.61
C PRO A 42 -22.08 4.58 4.03
N TRP A 43 -21.76 4.39 5.32
CA TRP A 43 -20.41 4.62 5.83
C TRP A 43 -19.40 3.58 5.33
N PHE A 44 -19.79 2.31 5.27
CA PHE A 44 -18.96 1.23 4.77
C PHE A 44 -18.76 1.33 3.25
N LEU A 45 -19.82 1.72 2.52
CA LEU A 45 -19.74 2.00 1.09
C LEU A 45 -18.76 3.13 0.79
N ALA A 46 -18.87 4.26 1.52
CA ALA A 46 -17.95 5.39 1.35
C ALA A 46 -16.49 4.99 1.63
N TYR A 47 -16.28 4.20 2.68
CA TYR A 47 -14.97 3.63 3.01
C TYR A 47 -14.44 2.75 1.86
N ASP A 48 -15.22 1.80 1.35
CA ASP A 48 -14.78 0.88 0.30
C ASP A 48 -14.50 1.59 -1.02
N LEU A 49 -15.32 2.57 -1.40
CA LEU A 49 -15.04 3.39 -2.58
C LEU A 49 -13.73 4.15 -2.42
N LEU A 50 -13.53 4.82 -1.28
CA LEU A 50 -12.30 5.56 -1.00
C LEU A 50 -11.08 4.63 -0.99
N ALA A 51 -11.16 3.49 -0.30
CA ALA A 51 -10.10 2.50 -0.24
C ALA A 51 -9.79 1.95 -1.65
N GLY A 52 -10.82 1.60 -2.42
CA GLY A 52 -10.68 1.15 -3.81
C GLY A 52 -9.96 2.15 -4.70
N PHE A 53 -10.35 3.44 -4.65
CA PHE A 53 -9.69 4.50 -5.42
C PHE A 53 -8.24 4.71 -4.99
N LEU A 54 -7.96 4.69 -3.69
CA LEU A 54 -6.59 4.83 -3.17
C LEU A 54 -5.71 3.65 -3.62
N MET A 55 -6.24 2.43 -3.60
CA MET A 55 -5.52 1.22 -4.03
C MET A 55 -5.31 1.21 -5.55
N TYR A 56 -6.29 1.67 -6.33
CA TYR A 56 -6.11 1.83 -7.77
C TYR A 56 -5.02 2.87 -8.09
N GLY A 57 -5.03 4.01 -7.40
CA GLY A 57 -3.97 5.02 -7.51
C GLY A 57 -2.59 4.45 -7.13
N ALA A 58 -2.52 3.65 -6.06
CA ALA A 58 -1.29 2.97 -5.66
C ALA A 58 -0.79 1.99 -6.72
N ALA A 59 -1.69 1.27 -7.41
CA ALA A 59 -1.33 0.38 -8.50
C ALA A 59 -0.67 1.13 -9.66
N VAL A 60 -1.28 2.24 -10.11
CA VAL A 60 -0.73 3.10 -11.17
C VAL A 60 0.66 3.64 -10.78
N VAL A 61 0.82 4.07 -9.54
CA VAL A 61 2.09 4.58 -9.02
C VAL A 61 3.17 3.49 -9.00
N ALA A 62 2.84 2.29 -8.53
CA ALA A 62 3.75 1.15 -8.52
C ALA A 62 4.16 0.73 -9.95
N TRP A 63 3.22 0.79 -10.88
CA TRP A 63 3.48 0.58 -12.31
C TRP A 63 4.45 1.62 -12.88
N MET A 64 4.26 2.91 -12.58
CA MET A 64 5.17 3.98 -13.03
C MET A 64 6.59 3.83 -12.45
N LEU A 65 6.71 3.40 -11.18
CA LEU A 65 8.01 3.10 -10.56
C LEU A 65 8.78 1.98 -11.30
N ALA A 66 8.06 1.01 -11.86
CA ALA A 66 8.62 -0.07 -12.65
C ALA A 66 9.15 0.40 -14.02
N HIS A 67 8.59 1.48 -14.60
CA HIS A 67 8.79 1.87 -16.01
C HIS A 67 9.55 3.19 -16.27
N GLY A 68 9.84 3.99 -15.25
CA GLY A 68 10.54 5.26 -15.50
C GLY A 68 10.86 6.10 -14.28
N GLY A 69 10.38 5.69 -13.10
CA GLY A 69 10.56 6.45 -11.87
C GLY A 69 9.52 7.57 -11.73
N LEU A 70 9.55 8.25 -10.58
CA LEU A 70 8.58 9.28 -10.23
C LEU A 70 9.28 10.61 -9.94
N PRO A 71 8.61 11.76 -10.20
CA PRO A 71 9.10 13.05 -9.76
C PRO A 71 9.31 13.10 -8.24
N LYS A 72 10.40 13.70 -7.76
CA LYS A 72 10.73 13.78 -6.31
C LYS A 72 9.58 14.28 -5.44
N ARG A 73 8.84 15.31 -5.88
CA ARG A 73 7.69 15.87 -5.15
C ARG A 73 6.56 14.85 -5.01
N LEU A 74 6.34 14.05 -6.05
CA LEU A 74 5.32 13.00 -6.06
C LEU A 74 5.74 11.85 -5.14
N THR A 75 7.00 11.42 -5.17
CA THR A 75 7.54 10.39 -4.27
C THR A 75 7.32 10.74 -2.79
N ARG A 76 7.60 11.99 -2.37
CA ARG A 76 7.43 12.38 -0.96
C ARG A 76 5.96 12.34 -0.51
N ARG A 77 5.04 12.79 -1.36
CA ARG A 77 3.60 12.73 -1.09
C ARG A 77 3.13 11.28 -1.00
N LEU A 78 3.58 10.44 -1.92
CA LEU A 78 3.26 9.02 -1.94
C LEU A 78 3.80 8.29 -0.72
N THR A 79 5.03 8.55 -0.27
CA THR A 79 5.55 7.97 0.97
C THR A 79 4.69 8.32 2.19
N LEU A 80 4.21 9.57 2.28
CA LEU A 80 3.31 9.98 3.35
C LEU A 80 1.97 9.23 3.27
N LEU A 81 1.37 9.19 2.09
CA LEU A 81 0.11 8.48 1.86
C LEU A 81 0.24 6.98 2.14
N THR A 82 1.35 6.35 1.74
CA THR A 82 1.66 4.95 2.05
C THR A 82 1.76 4.73 3.55
N MET A 83 2.41 5.63 4.30
CA MET A 83 2.49 5.52 5.76
C MET A 83 1.11 5.63 6.43
N VAL A 84 0.30 6.60 6.02
CA VAL A 84 -1.06 6.77 6.54
C VAL A 84 -1.92 5.53 6.21
N GLY A 85 -1.91 5.11 4.94
CA GLY A 85 -2.64 3.91 4.50
C GLY A 85 -2.17 2.64 5.20
N SER A 86 -0.87 2.52 5.48
CA SER A 86 -0.32 1.38 6.24
C SER A 86 -0.83 1.36 7.68
N GLY A 87 -0.87 2.53 8.33
CA GLY A 87 -1.41 2.66 9.68
C GLY A 87 -2.89 2.28 9.75
N LEU A 88 -3.68 2.73 8.77
CA LEU A 88 -5.10 2.36 8.67
C LEU A 88 -5.28 0.86 8.39
N ALA A 89 -4.48 0.29 7.49
CA ALA A 89 -4.53 -1.14 7.17
C ALA A 89 -4.17 -2.01 8.38
N LEU A 90 -3.14 -1.65 9.15
CA LEU A 90 -2.81 -2.32 10.41
C LEU A 90 -3.90 -2.14 11.46
N GLY A 91 -4.43 -0.93 11.59
CA GLY A 91 -5.50 -0.61 12.53
C GLY A 91 -6.80 -1.38 12.27
N ARG A 92 -7.04 -1.83 11.03
CA ARG A 92 -8.12 -2.77 10.68
C ARG A 92 -7.69 -4.22 10.83
N GLY A 93 -6.58 -4.60 10.19
CA GLY A 93 -6.19 -6.00 10.03
C GLY A 93 -5.77 -6.66 11.34
N VAL A 94 -4.98 -5.97 12.17
CA VAL A 94 -4.47 -6.54 13.42
C VAL A 94 -5.60 -6.80 14.42
N PRO A 95 -6.50 -5.82 14.73
CA PRO A 95 -7.61 -6.09 15.63
C PRO A 95 -8.56 -7.17 15.11
N ALA A 96 -8.82 -7.21 13.79
CA ALA A 96 -9.66 -8.24 13.19
C ALA A 96 -9.06 -9.64 13.33
N LEU A 97 -7.75 -9.82 13.05
CA LEU A 97 -7.07 -11.10 13.28
C LEU A 97 -7.08 -11.54 14.76
N VAL A 98 -6.92 -10.59 15.69
CA VAL A 98 -7.00 -10.89 17.13
C VAL A 98 -8.41 -11.36 17.50
N TRP A 99 -9.44 -10.71 16.94
CA TRP A 99 -10.82 -11.09 17.15
C TRP A 99 -11.14 -12.47 16.56
N ASP A 100 -10.80 -12.72 15.29
CA ASP A 100 -11.02 -13.99 14.61
C ASP A 100 -10.35 -15.16 15.35
N ALA A 101 -9.11 -14.96 15.81
CA ALA A 101 -8.37 -15.95 16.59
C ALA A 101 -9.03 -16.23 17.95
N ALA A 102 -9.61 -15.20 18.60
CA ALA A 102 -10.30 -15.35 19.87
C ALA A 102 -11.70 -15.97 19.73
N ALA A 103 -12.40 -15.68 18.62
CA ALA A 103 -13.74 -16.17 18.32
C ALA A 103 -13.74 -17.57 17.68
N GLY A 104 -12.60 -18.05 17.19
CA GLY A 104 -12.51 -19.30 16.42
C GLY A 104 -13.15 -19.20 15.03
N GLU A 105 -13.33 -17.99 14.51
CA GLU A 105 -13.89 -17.77 13.17
C GLU A 105 -12.84 -18.12 12.10
N THR A 106 -13.24 -18.96 11.14
CA THR A 106 -12.36 -19.48 10.07
C THR A 106 -12.88 -19.20 8.67
N GLY A 107 -13.80 -18.22 8.53
CA GLY A 107 -14.33 -17.81 7.24
C GLY A 107 -13.19 -17.44 6.29
N PHE A 108 -12.93 -18.26 5.27
CA PHE A 108 -11.74 -18.17 4.41
C PHE A 108 -11.54 -16.76 3.82
N VAL A 109 -12.64 -16.10 3.45
CA VAL A 109 -12.61 -14.76 2.86
C VAL A 109 -12.39 -13.66 3.90
N SER A 110 -12.93 -13.80 5.11
CA SER A 110 -12.73 -12.84 6.22
C SER A 110 -11.29 -12.89 6.71
N LEU A 111 -10.85 -14.09 7.14
CA LEU A 111 -9.49 -14.33 7.60
C LEU A 111 -8.47 -13.98 6.52
N GLY A 112 -8.75 -14.35 5.26
CA GLY A 112 -7.94 -14.00 4.12
C GLY A 112 -7.79 -12.49 3.94
N ALA A 113 -8.89 -11.73 4.05
CA ALA A 113 -8.85 -10.28 4.00
C ALA A 113 -8.03 -9.69 5.15
N ASP A 114 -8.20 -10.16 6.39
CA ASP A 114 -7.52 -9.59 7.55
C ASP A 114 -6.01 -9.86 7.57
N ILE A 115 -5.60 -11.05 7.11
CA ILE A 115 -4.19 -11.33 6.81
C ILE A 115 -3.69 -10.37 5.74
N TRP A 116 -4.46 -10.18 4.67
CA TRP A 116 -4.08 -9.33 3.56
C TRP A 116 -3.90 -7.86 3.99
N PHE A 117 -4.82 -7.31 4.80
CA PHE A 117 -4.69 -5.95 5.36
C PHE A 117 -3.48 -5.82 6.29
N THR A 118 -3.24 -6.81 7.12
CA THR A 118 -2.08 -6.82 8.02
C THR A 118 -0.77 -6.83 7.23
N LEU A 119 -0.65 -7.70 6.22
CA LEU A 119 0.52 -7.77 5.35
C LEU A 119 0.70 -6.49 4.54
N ALA A 120 -0.37 -5.88 4.04
CA ALA A 120 -0.30 -4.60 3.33
C ALA A 120 0.25 -3.49 4.24
N GLY A 121 -0.23 -3.43 5.48
CA GLY A 121 0.23 -2.48 6.49
C GLY A 121 1.71 -2.66 6.85
N LEU A 122 2.13 -3.89 7.16
CA LEU A 122 3.54 -4.18 7.47
C LEU A 122 4.47 -3.87 6.29
N THR A 123 4.06 -4.28 5.09
CA THR A 123 4.84 -4.06 3.86
C THR A 123 5.00 -2.58 3.56
N GLY A 124 3.93 -1.78 3.71
CA GLY A 124 3.99 -0.34 3.46
C GLY A 124 4.86 0.41 4.48
N VAL A 125 4.86 0.00 5.76
CA VAL A 125 5.80 0.51 6.77
C VAL A 125 7.24 0.16 6.38
N ALA A 126 7.51 -1.11 6.03
CA ALA A 126 8.84 -1.55 5.63
C ALA A 126 9.37 -0.77 4.41
N LEU A 127 8.54 -0.57 3.38
CA LEU A 127 8.86 0.24 2.21
C LEU A 127 9.19 1.69 2.58
N ALA A 128 8.39 2.31 3.45
CA ALA A 128 8.65 3.69 3.86
C ALA A 128 9.97 3.82 4.65
N VAL A 129 10.33 2.83 5.46
CA VAL A 129 11.61 2.77 6.18
C VAL A 129 12.77 2.66 5.18
N VAL A 130 12.68 1.76 4.20
CA VAL A 130 13.71 1.58 3.16
C VAL A 130 13.91 2.87 2.35
N VAL A 131 12.83 3.46 1.86
CA VAL A 131 12.88 4.71 1.07
C VAL A 131 13.50 5.86 1.88
N ARG A 132 13.19 5.97 3.17
CA ARG A 132 13.78 6.99 4.05
C ARG A 132 15.28 6.80 4.27
N ARG A 133 15.80 5.56 4.23
CA ARG A 133 17.23 5.25 4.40
C ARG A 133 18.04 5.51 3.11
N GLU A 134 17.45 5.29 1.94
CA GLU A 134 18.14 5.45 0.65
C GLU A 134 18.32 6.93 0.23
N VAL A 135 17.37 7.80 0.57
CA VAL A 135 17.41 9.23 0.18
C VAL A 135 18.65 9.97 0.73
N PRO A 136 19.01 9.87 2.03
CA PRO A 136 20.21 10.53 2.55
C PRO A 136 21.51 10.01 1.92
N GLN A 137 21.60 8.72 1.62
CA GLN A 137 22.81 8.10 1.06
C GLN A 137 23.06 8.51 -0.39
N ALA A 138 22.00 8.69 -1.18
CA ALA A 138 22.11 9.19 -2.55
C ALA A 138 22.64 10.65 -2.57
N PHE A 139 22.14 11.49 -1.65
CA PHE A 139 22.61 12.87 -1.51
C PHE A 139 24.08 12.96 -1.10
N ALA A 140 24.52 12.12 -0.15
CA ALA A 140 25.92 12.08 0.28
C ALA A 140 26.87 11.69 -0.88
N ARG A 141 26.46 10.72 -1.72
CA ARG A 141 27.25 10.30 -2.90
C ARG A 141 27.34 11.37 -3.98
N ASP A 142 26.24 12.07 -4.27
CA ASP A 142 26.24 13.16 -5.26
C ASP A 142 27.11 14.34 -4.79
N GLN A 143 27.06 14.64 -3.49
CA GLN A 143 27.90 15.69 -2.91
C GLN A 143 29.39 15.30 -3.01
N GLN A 144 29.76 14.07 -2.69
CA GLN A 144 31.13 13.56 -2.87
C GLN A 144 31.61 13.61 -4.33
N ARG A 145 30.78 13.23 -5.31
CA ARG A 145 31.13 13.33 -6.74
C ARG A 145 31.35 14.77 -7.18
N SER A 146 30.52 15.70 -6.71
CA SER A 146 30.67 17.13 -7.02
C SER A 146 31.96 17.70 -6.45
N SER A 147 32.34 17.31 -5.23
CA SER A 147 33.59 17.73 -4.59
C SER A 147 34.82 17.16 -5.32
N ALA A 148 34.78 15.89 -5.73
CA ALA A 148 35.86 15.23 -6.46
C ALA A 148 36.08 15.88 -7.85
N SER A 149 35.01 16.28 -8.54
CA SER A 149 35.12 16.94 -9.85
C SER A 149 35.70 18.35 -9.80
N ARG A 150 35.57 19.06 -8.66
CA ARG A 150 36.13 20.40 -8.46
C ARG A 150 37.58 20.39 -8.00
N GLY A 151 38.06 19.25 -7.49
CA GLY A 151 39.42 19.07 -7.02
C GLY A 151 40.38 18.52 -8.09
N ALA A 152 39.90 18.19 -9.29
CA ALA A 152 40.76 17.76 -10.38
C ALA A 152 41.52 18.97 -10.95
N PRO A 153 42.86 19.03 -10.85
CA PRO A 153 43.64 20.10 -11.46
C PRO A 153 43.46 20.03 -12.98
N ALA A 154 43.25 21.18 -13.61
CA ALA A 154 43.27 21.31 -15.06
C ALA A 154 44.70 21.09 -15.54
N ASN A 155 44.95 19.93 -16.15
CA ASN A 155 46.19 19.65 -16.88
C ASN A 155 46.16 20.29 -18.26
#